data_AF-A0A2X4RFT4-F1
#
_entry.id   AF-A0A2X4RFT4-F1
#
_cell.length_a   1.000
_cell.length_b   1.000
_cell.length_c   1.000
_cell.angle_alpha   90.00
_cell.angle_beta   90.00
_cell.angle_gamma   90.00
#
_symmetry.space_group_name_H-M   'P 1'
#
loop_
_entity.id
_entity.type
_entity.pdbx_description
1 polymer ?
#
loop_
_entity_poly.entity_id
_entity_poly.type
_entity_poly.pdbx_seq_one_letter_code
_entity_poly.pdbx_strand_id
1 'polypeptide(L)'
;MGFMEEKRLSSLFFGNVVLESQASGTFPKIYADDMHSYWMRPSNDGMLSVPLDDLRGNISSDRAEKLSNKIFESVSAELNANYPGGKSQAVKELTAWLLQDS
;
A
#
# COMPACT_ATOMS: atom_id res chain seq x y z
N MET A 1 2.47 21.57 25.78
CA MET A 1 3.01 21.12 24.48
C MET A 1 2.32 19.81 24.13
N GLY A 2 1.40 19.81 23.16
CA GLY A 2 0.93 18.55 22.59
C GLY A 2 2.00 18.08 21.61
N PHE A 3 2.60 16.91 21.83
CA PHE A 3 3.28 16.20 20.76
C PHE A 3 2.19 15.84 19.76
N MET A 4 2.03 16.64 18.70
CA MET A 4 1.37 16.13 17.51
C MET A 4 2.33 15.05 17.03
N GLU A 5 2.06 13.79 17.37
CA GLU A 5 2.57 12.69 16.57
C GLU A 5 2.08 12.96 15.15
N GLU A 6 2.95 13.56 14.35
CA GLU A 6 2.80 13.61 12.91
C GLU A 6 2.69 12.16 12.47
N LYS A 7 1.46 11.61 12.43
CA LYS A 7 1.20 10.29 11.85
C LYS A 7 1.81 10.36 10.46
N ARG A 8 2.97 9.72 10.29
CA ARG A 8 3.73 9.75 9.03
C ARG A 8 2.90 8.97 8.02
N LEU A 9 2.11 9.71 7.25
CA LEU A 9 1.35 9.18 6.14
C LEU A 9 2.35 8.67 5.10
N SER A 10 2.67 7.39 5.21
CA SER A 10 3.64 6.73 4.34
C SER A 10 3.00 6.49 2.98
N SER A 11 3.66 7.00 1.94
CA SER A 11 3.28 6.77 0.54
C SER A 11 4.32 5.83 -0.08
N LEU A 12 3.88 4.67 -0.53
CA LEU A 12 4.74 3.65 -1.13
C LEU A 12 4.45 3.56 -2.63
N PHE A 13 5.50 3.58 -3.44
CA PHE A 13 5.41 3.63 -4.90
C PHE A 13 5.82 2.27 -5.49
N PHE A 14 4.92 1.66 -6.25
CA PHE A 14 5.08 0.38 -6.93
C PHE A 14 4.83 0.59 -8.43
N GLY A 15 5.78 1.24 -9.09
CA GLY A 15 5.62 1.70 -10.47
C GLY A 15 4.49 2.72 -10.55
N ASN A 16 3.44 2.40 -11.30
CA ASN A 16 2.27 3.26 -11.46
C ASN A 16 1.23 3.09 -10.34
N VAL A 17 1.42 2.14 -9.43
CA VAL A 17 0.53 1.97 -8.27
C VAL A 17 1.16 2.62 -7.04
N VAL A 18 0.45 3.55 -6.41
CA VAL A 18 0.87 4.23 -5.20
C VAL A 18 -0.06 3.85 -4.06
N LEU A 19 0.50 3.30 -2.99
CA LEU A 19 -0.22 3.10 -1.74
C LEU A 19 -0.05 4.30 -0.85
N GLU A 20 -1.13 5.05 -0.70
CA GLU A 20 -1.15 6.20 0.20
C GLU A 20 -1.84 5.82 1.50
N SER A 21 -1.11 5.93 2.60
CA SER A 21 -1.69 5.86 3.94
C SER A 21 -2.36 7.19 4.23
N GLN A 22 -3.60 7.16 4.69
CA GLN A 22 -4.35 8.32 5.15
C GLN A 22 -4.89 8.07 6.56
N ALA A 23 -5.33 9.14 7.24
CA ALA A 23 -5.89 9.02 8.59
C ALA A 23 -7.13 8.11 8.65
N SER A 24 -7.89 8.02 7.56
CA SER A 24 -9.09 7.17 7.44
C SER A 24 -8.80 5.75 6.96
N GLY A 25 -7.54 5.43 6.61
CA GLY A 25 -7.18 4.14 6.05
C GLY A 25 -6.11 4.20 4.97
N THR A 26 -5.77 3.05 4.41
CA THR A 26 -4.81 2.97 3.30
C THR A 26 -5.52 2.65 2.00
N PHE A 27 -5.17 3.37 0.94
CA PHE A 27 -5.81 3.27 -0.37
C PHE A 27 -4.79 3.09 -1.49
N PRO A 28 -4.96 2.08 -2.37
CA PRO A 28 -4.20 2.00 -3.62
C PRO A 28 -4.73 3.03 -4.63
N LYS A 29 -3.83 3.88 -5.13
CA LYS A 29 -4.05 4.79 -6.25
C LYS A 29 -3.28 4.27 -7.46
N ILE A 30 -3.93 4.19 -8.61
CA ILE A 30 -3.28 3.79 -9.85
C ILE A 30 -3.11 5.05 -10.70
N TYR A 31 -1.88 5.47 -10.90
CA TYR A 31 -1.53 6.56 -11.79
C TYR A 31 -1.50 6.06 -13.24
N ALA A 32 -1.99 6.89 -14.15
CA ALA A 32 -1.77 6.71 -15.57
C ALA A 32 -0.31 7.00 -15.92
N ASP A 33 0.12 6.58 -17.10
CA ASP A 33 1.49 6.80 -17.63
C ASP A 33 1.93 8.27 -17.60
N ASP A 34 0.97 9.18 -17.78
CA ASP A 34 1.17 10.64 -17.72
C ASP A 34 1.47 11.16 -16.29
N MET A 35 1.35 10.31 -15.26
CA MET A 35 1.49 10.63 -13.82
C MET A 35 0.59 11.77 -13.30
N HIS A 36 -0.23 12.37 -14.15
CA HIS A 36 -1.10 13.50 -13.84
C HIS A 36 -2.54 13.07 -13.59
N SER A 37 -2.95 11.94 -14.16
CA SER A 37 -4.26 11.32 -13.95
C SER A 37 -4.10 10.08 -13.08
N TYR A 38 -4.88 9.96 -12.02
CA TYR A 38 -4.96 8.74 -11.23
C TYR A 38 -6.40 8.27 -11.12
N TRP A 39 -6.58 6.96 -11.04
CA TRP A 39 -7.85 6.33 -10.74
C TRP A 39 -7.73 5.61 -9.40
N MET A 40 -8.60 5.99 -8.47
CA MET A 40 -8.82 5.19 -7.26
C MET A 40 -9.86 4.15 -7.60
N ARG A 41 -9.53 2.87 -7.50
CA ARG A 41 -10.56 1.84 -7.49
C ARG A 41 -11.17 1.84 -6.09
N PRO A 42 -12.46 2.18 -5.90
CA PRO A 42 -13.14 2.01 -4.63
C PRO A 42 -13.50 0.54 -4.46
N SER A 43 -12.50 -0.34 -4.49
CA SER A 43 -12.69 -1.72 -4.10
C SER A 43 -12.75 -1.72 -2.58
N ASN A 44 -13.96 -1.81 -2.03
CA ASN A 44 -14.25 -1.96 -0.61
C ASN A 44 -13.47 -3.12 0.05
N ASP A 45 -12.89 -4.00 -0.76
CA ASP A 45 -12.13 -5.17 -0.33
C ASP A 45 -10.62 -4.89 -0.10
N GLY A 46 -10.06 -3.84 -0.71
CA GLY A 46 -8.65 -3.45 -0.60
C GLY A 46 -8.38 -2.27 0.34
N MET A 47 -9.41 -1.75 1.01
CA MET A 47 -9.33 -0.61 1.91
C MET A 47 -8.98 -1.08 3.32
N LEU A 48 -7.82 -0.66 3.82
CA LEU A 48 -7.46 -0.87 5.22
C LEU A 48 -8.15 0.19 6.08
N SER A 49 -8.88 -0.21 7.12
CA SER A 49 -9.48 0.73 8.10
C SER A 49 -8.45 1.40 9.03
N VAL A 50 -7.17 1.10 8.86
CA VAL A 50 -6.06 1.66 9.64
C VAL A 50 -4.93 2.12 8.70
N PRO A 51 -4.16 3.16 9.08
CA PRO A 51 -3.00 3.59 8.29
C PRO A 51 -1.87 2.55 8.33
N LEU A 52 -1.09 2.40 7.25
CA LEU A 52 0.02 1.44 7.19
C LEU A 52 1.03 1.63 8.34
N ASP A 53 1.21 2.86 8.80
CA ASP A 53 2.12 3.20 9.89
C ASP A 53 1.70 2.55 11.22
N ASP A 54 0.40 2.39 11.47
CA ASP A 54 -0.15 1.72 12.65
C ASP A 54 0.04 0.20 12.59
N LEU A 55 -0.01 -0.35 11.37
CA LEU A 55 0.28 -1.76 11.12
C LEU A 55 1.79 -2.05 11.22
N ARG A 56 2.64 -1.06 10.90
CA ARG A 56 4.09 -1.24 10.85
C ARG A 56 4.64 -1.61 12.22
N GLY A 57 5.31 -2.75 12.31
CA GLY A 57 5.86 -3.30 13.56
C GLY A 57 4.83 -3.89 14.53
N ASN A 58 3.52 -3.73 14.27
CA ASN A 58 2.43 -4.30 15.08
C ASN A 58 1.74 -5.51 14.41
N ILE A 59 2.14 -5.87 13.19
CA ILE A 59 1.52 -6.92 12.39
C ILE A 59 2.42 -8.15 12.23
N SER A 60 1.83 -9.34 12.26
CA SER A 60 2.54 -10.61 11.98
C SER A 60 2.77 -10.80 10.48
N SER A 61 3.83 -11.52 10.11
CA SER A 61 4.23 -11.76 8.70
C SER A 61 3.12 -12.34 7.83
N ASP A 62 2.38 -13.34 8.33
CA ASP A 62 1.21 -13.92 7.64
C ASP A 62 0.12 -12.87 7.35
N ARG A 63 -0.14 -11.99 8.32
CA ARG A 63 -1.20 -10.98 8.21
C ARG A 63 -0.76 -9.83 7.30
N ALA A 64 0.51 -9.44 7.36
CA ALA A 64 1.11 -8.45 6.47
C ALA A 64 1.08 -8.93 5.01
N GLU A 65 1.43 -10.19 4.75
CA GLU A 65 1.37 -10.78 3.42
C GLU A 65 -0.07 -10.83 2.90
N LYS A 66 -1.02 -11.31 3.71
CA LYS A 66 -2.46 -11.35 3.33
C LYS A 66 -3.01 -9.97 3.02
N LEU A 67 -2.72 -8.96 3.85
CA LEU A 67 -3.16 -7.59 3.60
C LEU A 67 -2.56 -7.04 2.33
N SER A 68 -1.25 -7.19 2.16
CA SER A 68 -0.55 -6.76 0.95
C SER A 68 -1.12 -7.41 -0.29
N ASN A 69 -1.33 -8.72 -0.24
CA ASN A 69 -1.91 -9.50 -1.34
C ASN A 69 -3.31 -9.02 -1.69
N LYS A 70 -4.15 -8.76 -0.68
CA LYS A 70 -5.53 -8.28 -0.84
C LYS A 70 -5.61 -6.88 -1.43
N ILE A 71 -4.78 -5.95 -0.92
CA ILE A 71 -4.66 -4.58 -1.44
C ILE A 71 -4.23 -4.61 -2.90
N PHE A 72 -3.19 -5.39 -3.21
CA PHE A 72 -2.68 -5.48 -4.56
C PHE A 72 -3.49 -6.39 -5.48
N GLU A 73 -4.48 -7.11 -4.97
CA GLU A 73 -5.34 -7.97 -5.79
C GLU A 73 -6.13 -7.14 -6.81
N SER A 74 -6.68 -6.01 -6.35
CA SER A 74 -7.46 -5.09 -7.19
C SER A 74 -6.65 -4.39 -8.29
N VAL A 75 -5.34 -4.27 -8.09
CA VAL A 75 -4.40 -3.57 -8.99
C VAL A 75 -3.33 -4.51 -9.54
N SER A 76 -3.60 -5.82 -9.46
CA SER A 76 -2.66 -6.88 -9.80
C SER A 76 -2.32 -6.91 -11.29
N ALA A 77 -3.30 -6.62 -12.14
CA ALA A 77 -3.12 -6.53 -13.58
C ALA A 77 -2.20 -5.35 -13.93
N GLU A 78 -2.44 -4.18 -13.33
CA GLU A 78 -1.61 -2.99 -13.53
C GLU A 78 -0.18 -3.17 -13.03
N LEU A 79 0.00 -3.77 -11.84
CA LEU A 79 1.32 -4.09 -11.31
C LEU A 79 2.07 -5.07 -12.20
N ASN A 80 1.41 -6.14 -12.65
CA ASN A 80 2.06 -7.15 -13.48
C ASN A 80 2.46 -6.59 -14.86
N ALA A 81 1.79 -5.54 -15.34
CA ALA A 81 2.12 -4.87 -16.58
C ALA A 81 3.18 -3.77 -16.42
N ASN A 82 3.19 -3.03 -15.31
CA ASN A 82 4.00 -1.81 -15.14
C ASN A 82 5.13 -1.93 -14.10
N TYR A 83 5.17 -2.99 -13.30
CA TYR A 83 6.16 -3.16 -12.24
C TYR A 83 6.97 -4.45 -12.45
N PRO A 84 8.31 -4.39 -12.50
CA PRO A 84 9.14 -5.57 -12.67
C PRO A 84 9.01 -6.50 -11.45
N GLY A 85 8.55 -7.73 -11.67
CA GLY A 85 8.19 -8.69 -10.62
C GLY A 85 6.72 -8.64 -10.19
N GLY A 86 5.93 -7.73 -10.78
CA GLY A 86 4.48 -7.66 -10.70
C GLY A 86 3.92 -7.60 -9.28
N LYS A 87 2.71 -8.14 -9.12
CA LYS A 87 2.03 -8.22 -7.82
C LYS A 87 2.90 -8.90 -6.76
N SER A 88 3.55 -10.01 -7.10
CA SER A 88 4.31 -10.81 -6.13
C SER A 88 5.48 -10.04 -5.52
N GLN A 89 6.19 -9.25 -6.32
CA GLN A 89 7.29 -8.42 -5.81
C GLN A 89 6.76 -7.27 -4.93
N ALA A 90 5.71 -6.57 -5.39
CA ALA A 90 5.09 -5.50 -4.61
C ALA A 90 4.56 -6.00 -3.25
N VAL A 91 3.95 -7.19 -3.21
CA VAL A 91 3.49 -7.84 -1.97
C VAL A 91 4.66 -8.09 -1.03
N LYS A 92 5.78 -8.62 -1.52
CA LYS A 92 6.97 -8.87 -0.69
C LYS A 92 7.55 -7.58 -0.12
N GLU A 93 7.69 -6.54 -0.93
CA GLU A 93 8.23 -5.25 -0.51
C GLU A 93 7.33 -4.58 0.54
N LEU A 94 6.00 -4.57 0.33
CA LEU A 94 5.05 -4.05 1.32
C LEU A 94 5.06 -4.87 2.60
N THR A 95 5.14 -6.20 2.50
CA THR A 95 5.22 -7.10 3.65
C THR A 95 6.50 -6.84 4.46
N ALA A 96 7.64 -6.73 3.80
CA ALA A 96 8.92 -6.41 4.45
C ALA A 96 8.86 -5.03 5.14
N TRP A 97 8.29 -4.03 4.45
CA TRP A 97 8.11 -2.69 5.00
C TRP A 97 7.23 -2.69 6.26
N LEU A 98 6.12 -3.44 6.24
CA LEU A 98 5.21 -3.61 7.38
C LEU A 98 5.87 -4.34 8.55
N LEU A 99 6.73 -5.30 8.26
CA LEU A 99 7.49 -6.04 9.28
C LEU A 99 8.63 -5.22 9.88
N GLN A 100 8.88 -4.01 9.37
CA GLN A 100 9.95 -3.14 9.85
C GLN A 100 11.34 -3.80 9.70
N ASP A 101 11.48 -4.71 8.74
CA ASP A 101 12.76 -5.31 8.36
C ASP A 101 13.57 -4.21 7.66
N SER A 102 14.47 -3.56 8.41
CA SER A 102 15.40 -2.50 7.95
C SER A 102 16.83 -2.98 8.05
#